data_AF-A0A3N9UM17-F1
#
_entry.id   AF-A0A3N9UM17-F1
#
_cell.length_a   1.000
_cell.length_b   1.000
_cell.length_c   1.000
_cell.angle_alpha   90.00
_cell.angle_beta   90.00
_cell.angle_gamma   90.00
#
_symmetry.space_group_name_H-M   'P 1'
#
loop_
_entity.id
_entity.type
_entity.pdbx_description
1 polymer ?
#
loop_
_entity_poly.entity_id
_entity_poly.type
_entity_poly.pdbx_seq_one_letter_code
_entity_poly.pdbx_strand_id
1 'polypeptide(L)'
;MDIITHALLPYLLGSSLKMNKKLLSAFVLGAIAPDLDLLVVWINNIYPTSLLIVHRGFTHTFFFGFFTALIVLYLASRTPVKAAIRRFVDFDVDFTAPALAIAYAGILCHLFLDFLTTRGAPLLYPLETTRFSAEIYYHTE
;
A
#
# COMPACT_ATOMS: atom_id res chain seq x y z
N MET A 1 -6.64 2.97 -7.73
CA MET A 1 -7.60 1.93 -8.14
C MET A 1 -8.39 1.53 -6.90
N ASP A 2 -9.13 0.43 -6.88
CA ASP A 2 -9.71 -0.11 -5.65
C ASP A 2 -8.74 -1.11 -4.96
N ILE A 3 -8.99 -1.39 -3.68
CA ILE A 3 -8.14 -2.25 -2.84
C ILE A 3 -7.99 -3.68 -3.38
N ILE A 4 -9.00 -4.21 -4.08
CA ILE A 4 -8.95 -5.58 -4.65
C ILE A 4 -7.95 -5.58 -5.80
N THR A 5 -8.00 -4.57 -6.67
CA THR A 5 -7.03 -4.41 -7.77
C THR A 5 -5.60 -4.28 -7.22
N HIS A 6 -5.41 -3.49 -6.16
CA HIS A 6 -4.11 -3.33 -5.50
C HIS A 6 -3.58 -4.62 -4.84
N ALA A 7 -4.45 -5.49 -4.33
CA ALA A 7 -4.05 -6.79 -3.79
C ALA A 7 -3.78 -7.82 -4.90
N LEU A 8 -4.60 -7.82 -5.96
CA LEU A 8 -4.62 -8.85 -7.00
C LEU A 8 -3.36 -8.82 -7.86
N LEU A 9 -2.90 -7.65 -8.29
CA LEU A 9 -1.71 -7.53 -9.15
C LEU A 9 -0.45 -8.15 -8.49
N PRO A 10 -0.04 -7.75 -7.27
CA PRO A 10 1.10 -8.36 -6.57
C PRO A 10 0.88 -9.85 -6.29
N TYR A 11 -0.36 -10.27 -6.00
CA TYR A 11 -0.65 -11.69 -5.80
C TYR A 11 -0.35 -12.51 -7.06
N LEU A 12 -0.86 -12.07 -8.22
CA LEU A 12 -0.65 -12.75 -9.50
C LEU A 12 0.82 -12.71 -9.92
N LEU A 13 1.47 -11.54 -9.79
CA LEU A 13 2.90 -11.39 -10.10
C LEU A 13 3.75 -12.28 -9.19
N GLY A 14 3.59 -12.20 -7.87
CA GLY A 14 4.34 -13.01 -6.92
C GLY A 14 4.10 -14.52 -7.10
N SER A 15 2.86 -14.91 -7.44
CA SER A 15 2.52 -16.31 -7.77
C SER A 15 3.21 -16.78 -9.05
N SER A 16 3.23 -15.96 -10.10
CA SER A 16 3.92 -16.30 -11.36
C SER A 16 5.44 -16.42 -11.19
N LEU A 17 6.01 -15.62 -10.28
CA LEU A 17 7.41 -15.68 -9.89
C LEU A 17 7.71 -16.79 -8.87
N LYS A 18 6.72 -17.60 -8.51
CA LYS A 18 6.82 -18.71 -7.54
C LYS A 18 7.41 -18.25 -6.20
N MET A 19 7.07 -17.04 -5.75
CA MET A 19 7.49 -16.55 -4.44
C MET A 19 6.99 -17.49 -3.35
N ASN A 20 7.83 -17.73 -2.35
CA ASN A 20 7.35 -18.44 -1.16
C ASN A 20 6.24 -17.64 -0.48
N LYS A 21 5.41 -18.33 0.29
CA LYS A 21 4.23 -17.75 0.96
C LYS A 21 4.54 -16.51 1.80
N LYS A 22 5.69 -16.47 2.46
CA LYS A 22 6.08 -15.34 3.33
C LYS A 22 6.35 -14.08 2.52
N LEU A 23 7.09 -14.23 1.42
CA LEU A 23 7.37 -13.12 0.50
C LEU A 23 6.11 -12.71 -0.27
N LEU A 24 5.29 -13.66 -0.71
CA LEU A 24 4.01 -13.36 -1.37
C LEU A 24 3.08 -12.56 -0.46
N SER A 25 2.95 -12.97 0.82
CA SER A 25 2.15 -12.25 1.81
C SER A 25 2.71 -10.85 2.06
N ALA A 26 4.04 -10.69 2.15
CA ALA A 26 4.66 -9.38 2.27
C ALA A 26 4.38 -8.49 1.04
N PHE A 27 4.40 -9.06 -0.16
CA PHE A 27 4.18 -8.32 -1.41
C PHE A 27 2.75 -7.77 -1.47
N VAL A 28 1.76 -8.64 -1.21
CA VAL A 28 0.34 -8.25 -1.17
C VAL A 28 0.09 -7.26 -0.04
N LEU A 29 0.63 -7.51 1.15
CA LEU A 29 0.49 -6.62 2.31
C LEU A 29 1.02 -5.22 2.00
N GLY A 30 2.20 -5.13 1.39
CA GLY A 30 2.78 -3.86 0.98
C GLY A 30 1.94 -3.11 -0.04
N ALA A 31 1.29 -3.82 -0.96
CA ALA A 31 0.45 -3.20 -1.98
C ALA A 31 -0.89 -2.68 -1.47
N ILE A 32 -1.45 -3.25 -0.39
CA ILE A 32 -2.67 -2.73 0.24
C ILE A 32 -2.38 -1.72 1.36
N ALA A 33 -1.14 -1.66 1.84
CA ALA A 33 -0.76 -0.85 2.99
C ALA A 33 -1.06 0.65 2.87
N PRO A 34 -0.88 1.32 1.71
CA PRO A 34 -1.18 2.75 1.57
C PRO A 34 -2.66 3.08 1.85
N ASP A 35 -3.57 2.21 1.40
CA ASP A 35 -5.03 2.39 1.53
C ASP A 35 -5.53 2.16 2.96
N LEU A 36 -4.67 1.72 3.89
CA LEU A 36 -5.01 1.72 5.31
C LEU A 36 -5.20 3.15 5.85
N ASP A 37 -4.79 4.17 5.09
CA ASP A 37 -5.12 5.58 5.35
C ASP A 37 -6.64 5.81 5.46
N LEU A 38 -7.47 5.02 4.78
CA LEU A 38 -8.93 5.09 4.88
C LEU A 38 -9.46 4.88 6.31
N LEU A 39 -8.71 4.18 7.17
CA LEU A 39 -9.04 4.01 8.59
C LEU A 39 -8.89 5.29 9.41
N VAL A 40 -8.17 6.29 8.89
CA VAL A 40 -7.88 7.56 9.59
C VAL A 40 -8.37 8.79 8.83
N VAL A 41 -8.77 8.67 7.55
CA VAL A 41 -9.29 9.78 6.74
C VAL A 41 -10.51 10.47 7.37
N TRP A 42 -11.33 9.76 8.16
CA TRP A 42 -12.47 10.35 8.87
C TRP A 42 -12.07 11.49 9.84
N ILE A 43 -10.80 11.55 10.27
CA ILE A 43 -10.26 12.63 11.11
C ILE A 43 -10.37 13.99 10.41
N ASN A 44 -10.33 14.03 9.07
CA ASN A 44 -10.50 15.28 8.32
C ASN A 44 -11.88 15.92 8.51
N ASN A 45 -12.90 15.16 8.92
CA ASN A 45 -14.21 15.72 9.25
C ASN A 45 -14.19 16.53 10.57
N ILE A 46 -13.19 16.29 11.43
CA ILE A 46 -13.01 16.98 12.72
C ILE A 46 -11.97 18.09 12.58
N TYR A 47 -10.87 17.79 11.88
CA TYR A 47 -9.78 18.74 11.65
C TYR A 47 -9.40 18.73 10.16
N PRO A 48 -9.99 19.60 9.33
CA PRO A 48 -9.79 19.59 7.89
C PRO A 48 -8.34 19.95 7.56
N THR A 49 -7.53 18.94 7.26
CA THR A 49 -6.19 19.14 6.71
C THR A 49 -6.24 19.03 5.19
N SER A 50 -5.83 20.08 4.49
CA SER A 50 -6.02 20.20 3.04
C SER A 50 -5.09 19.32 2.19
N LEU A 51 -4.09 18.64 2.79
CA LEU A 51 -3.06 17.96 2.00
C LEU A 51 -2.49 16.65 2.57
N LEU A 52 -2.70 16.32 3.84
CA LEU A 52 -1.99 15.19 4.47
C LEU A 52 -2.89 14.02 4.86
N ILE A 53 -4.02 14.26 5.53
CA ILE A 53 -4.88 13.17 6.05
C ILE A 53 -6.03 12.88 5.07
N VAL A 54 -5.78 13.04 3.76
CA VAL A 54 -6.71 12.63 2.71
C VAL A 54 -6.30 11.28 2.14
N HIS A 55 -7.26 10.52 1.62
CA HIS A 55 -6.94 9.30 0.88
C HIS A 55 -6.09 9.65 -0.34
N ARG A 56 -5.05 8.87 -0.62
CA ARG A 56 -4.00 9.20 -1.60
C ARG A 56 -3.21 10.45 -1.24
N GLY A 57 -2.94 10.58 0.06
CA GLY A 57 -2.13 11.62 0.69
C GLY A 57 -0.68 11.18 0.86
N PHE A 58 -0.11 11.40 2.06
CA PHE A 58 1.31 11.12 2.30
C PHE A 58 1.66 9.63 2.23
N THR A 59 0.74 8.72 2.53
CA THR A 59 0.93 7.26 2.41
C THR A 59 1.20 6.80 0.98
N HIS A 60 0.75 7.57 -0.02
CA HIS A 60 0.90 7.31 -1.45
C HIS A 60 2.10 8.04 -2.06
N THR A 61 3.23 7.96 -1.37
CA THR A 61 4.50 8.59 -1.76
C THR A 61 5.62 7.56 -1.72
N PHE A 62 6.72 7.77 -2.46
CA PHE A 62 7.86 6.85 -2.36
C PHE A 62 8.47 6.86 -0.95
N PHE A 63 8.66 8.05 -0.38
CA PHE A 63 9.33 8.22 0.91
C PHE A 63 8.50 7.66 2.08
N PHE A 64 7.27 8.13 2.28
CA PHE A 64 6.44 7.64 3.37
C PHE A 64 5.83 6.27 3.06
N GLY A 65 5.72 5.87 1.79
CA GLY A 65 5.37 4.51 1.41
C GLY A 65 6.37 3.48 1.94
N PHE A 66 7.67 3.82 1.97
CA PHE A 66 8.69 2.98 2.62
C PHE A 66 8.43 2.80 4.13
N PHE A 67 8.18 3.90 4.84
CA PHE A 67 7.85 3.83 6.27
C PHE A 67 6.52 3.11 6.53
N THR A 68 5.55 3.26 5.63
CA THR A 68 4.27 2.54 5.67
C THR A 68 4.51 1.04 5.53
N ALA A 69 5.30 0.60 4.56
CA ALA A 69 5.69 -0.81 4.43
C ALA A 69 6.42 -1.31 5.69
N LEU A 70 7.34 -0.53 6.25
CA LEU A 70 8.08 -0.88 7.47
C LEU A 70 7.14 -1.10 8.66
N ILE A 71 6.25 -0.13 8.94
CA ILE A 71 5.33 -0.16 10.07
C ILE A 71 4.30 -1.28 9.89
N VAL A 72 3.67 -1.37 8.73
CA VAL A 72 2.62 -2.37 8.48
C VAL A 72 3.19 -3.77 8.49
N LEU A 73 4.36 -4.01 7.88
CA LEU A 73 5.03 -5.31 7.93
C LEU A 73 5.39 -5.71 9.37
N TYR A 74 5.93 -4.77 10.14
CA TYR A 74 6.28 -4.99 11.55
C TYR A 74 5.06 -5.36 12.40
N LEU A 75 3.95 -4.64 12.24
CA LEU A 75 2.70 -4.92 12.95
C LEU A 75 2.11 -6.26 12.50
N ALA A 76 2.05 -6.50 11.19
CA ALA A 76 1.50 -7.73 10.62
C ALA A 76 2.32 -8.97 10.97
N SER A 77 3.62 -8.84 11.24
CA SER A 77 4.46 -9.98 11.67
C SER A 77 4.29 -10.33 13.16
N ARG A 78 3.54 -9.54 13.95
CA ARG A 78 3.33 -9.83 15.37
C ARG A 78 2.39 -11.01 15.54
N THR A 79 2.77 -11.96 16.39
CA THR A 79 2.00 -13.19 16.66
C THR A 79 0.49 -12.97 16.87
N PRO A 80 0.03 -12.01 17.71
CA PRO A 80 -1.41 -11.78 17.88
C PRO A 80 -2.09 -11.31 16.58
N VAL A 81 -1.43 -10.45 15.81
CA VAL A 81 -1.95 -9.93 14.53
C VAL A 81 -1.99 -11.05 13.49
N LYS A 82 -0.92 -11.83 13.35
CA LYS A 82 -0.89 -13.03 12.49
C LYS A 82 -2.01 -14.00 12.84
N ALA A 83 -2.20 -14.28 14.14
CA ALA A 83 -3.24 -15.19 14.60
C ALA A 83 -4.65 -14.67 14.28
N ALA A 84 -4.89 -13.37 14.38
CA ALA A 84 -6.17 -12.75 14.02
C ALA A 84 -6.45 -12.85 12.51
N ILE A 85 -5.47 -12.49 11.67
CA ILE A 85 -5.62 -12.51 10.20
C ILE A 85 -5.80 -13.95 9.67
N ARG A 86 -5.05 -14.92 10.24
CA ARG A 86 -5.12 -16.34 9.86
C ARG A 86 -6.49 -17.00 10.05
N ARG A 87 -7.40 -16.38 10.81
CA ARG A 87 -8.79 -16.85 10.95
C ARG A 87 -9.62 -16.66 9.68
N PHE A 88 -9.21 -15.73 8.82
CA PHE A 88 -9.96 -15.35 7.62
C PHE A 88 -9.24 -15.75 6.33
N VAL A 89 -7.92 -15.65 6.31
CA VAL A 89 -7.10 -15.89 5.12
C VAL A 89 -5.80 -16.60 5.47
N ASP A 90 -5.29 -17.40 4.54
CA ASP A 90 -4.04 -18.14 4.74
C ASP A 90 -2.81 -17.21 4.66
N PHE A 91 -2.51 -16.52 5.76
CA PHE A 91 -1.51 -15.46 5.84
C PHE A 91 -0.29 -15.86 6.68
N ASP A 92 0.91 -15.64 6.16
CA ASP A 92 2.13 -15.74 6.96
C ASP A 92 3.19 -14.75 6.49
N VAL A 93 3.81 -14.04 7.43
CA VAL A 93 4.87 -13.07 7.13
C VAL A 93 5.85 -12.97 8.30
N ASP A 94 7.11 -12.72 7.96
CA ASP A 94 8.17 -12.46 8.94
C ASP A 94 8.78 -11.09 8.69
N PHE A 95 9.17 -10.41 9.77
CA PHE A 95 9.87 -9.12 9.70
C PHE A 95 11.34 -9.36 9.40
N THR A 96 11.67 -9.42 8.10
CA THR A 96 13.03 -9.64 7.59
C THR A 96 13.34 -8.62 6.49
N ALA A 97 14.62 -8.36 6.23
CA ALA A 97 15.02 -7.43 5.17
C ALA A 97 14.48 -7.82 3.77
N PRO A 98 14.48 -9.10 3.34
CA PRO A 98 13.85 -9.49 2.09
C PRO A 98 12.34 -9.24 2.06
N ALA A 99 11.64 -9.51 3.17
CA ALA A 99 10.21 -9.24 3.26
C ALA A 99 9.91 -7.74 3.19
N LEU A 100 10.74 -6.89 3.82
CA LEU A 100 10.62 -5.43 3.72
C LEU A 100 10.85 -4.93 2.29
N ALA A 101 11.86 -5.44 1.60
CA ALA A 101 12.12 -5.10 0.20
C ALA A 101 10.94 -5.48 -0.71
N ILE A 102 10.38 -6.68 -0.50
CA ILE A 102 9.22 -7.16 -1.27
C ILE A 102 7.93 -6.42 -0.90
N ALA A 103 7.72 -6.07 0.37
CA ALA A 103 6.60 -5.21 0.78
C ALA A 103 6.71 -3.82 0.15
N TYR A 104 7.92 -3.23 0.12
CA TYR A 104 8.13 -1.96 -0.56
C TYR A 104 7.92 -2.09 -2.08
N ALA A 105 8.31 -3.20 -2.71
CA ALA A 105 7.93 -3.46 -4.09
C ALA A 105 6.41 -3.49 -4.29
N GLY A 106 5.65 -3.99 -3.30
CA GLY A 106 4.18 -3.91 -3.26
C GLY A 106 3.67 -2.47 -3.27
N ILE A 107 4.25 -1.60 -2.44
CA ILE A 107 3.97 -0.16 -2.47
C ILE A 107 4.23 0.41 -3.86
N LEU A 108 5.34 0.05 -4.50
CA LEU A 108 5.65 0.54 -5.85
C LEU A 108 4.60 0.08 -6.88
N CYS A 109 4.13 -1.17 -6.80
CA CYS A 109 3.00 -1.64 -7.62
C CYS A 109 1.72 -0.85 -7.35
N HIS A 110 1.44 -0.53 -6.08
CA HIS A 110 0.31 0.31 -5.70
C HIS A 110 0.41 1.71 -6.32
N LEU A 111 1.52 2.40 -6.13
CA LEU A 111 1.76 3.74 -6.66
C LEU A 111 1.74 3.76 -8.19
N PHE A 112 2.27 2.72 -8.82
CA PHE A 112 2.21 2.57 -10.26
C PHE A 112 0.76 2.49 -10.74
N LEU A 113 -0.07 1.65 -10.12
CA LEU A 113 -1.49 1.54 -10.47
C LEU A 113 -2.25 2.86 -10.28
N ASP A 114 -1.94 3.60 -9.21
CA ASP A 114 -2.55 4.90 -8.95
C ASP A 114 -2.09 5.98 -9.92
N PHE A 115 -0.81 5.95 -10.32
CA PHE A 115 -0.26 6.80 -11.37
C PHE A 115 -0.97 6.60 -12.71
N LEU A 116 -1.49 5.41 -13.03
CA LEU A 116 -2.26 5.19 -14.25
C LEU A 116 -3.66 5.83 -14.23
N THR A 117 -4.15 6.29 -13.07
CA THR A 117 -5.49 6.88 -12.91
C THR A 117 -5.46 8.41 -12.91
N THR A 118 -6.53 9.05 -13.36
CA THR A 118 -6.64 10.54 -13.44
C THR A 118 -6.39 11.30 -12.15
N ARG A 119 -6.68 10.71 -10.98
CA ARG A 119 -6.39 11.35 -9.68
C ARG A 119 -4.90 11.40 -9.33
N GLY A 120 -4.13 10.43 -9.82
CA GLY A 120 -2.71 10.28 -9.50
C GLY A 120 -2.41 10.20 -7.99
N ALA A 121 -1.13 10.39 -7.66
CA ALA A 121 -0.63 10.44 -6.29
C ALA A 121 0.57 11.41 -6.18
N PRO A 122 0.82 12.02 -4.99
CA PRO A 122 1.92 12.96 -4.79
C PRO A 122 3.29 12.24 -4.62
N LEU A 123 3.72 11.49 -5.64
CA LEU A 123 4.82 10.51 -5.55
C LEU A 123 6.11 11.03 -4.89
N LEU A 124 6.45 12.31 -5.10
CA LEU A 124 7.69 12.95 -4.65
C LEU A 124 7.56 13.74 -3.34
N TYR A 125 6.40 13.74 -2.68
CA TYR A 125 6.25 14.36 -1.37
C TYR A 125 7.21 13.70 -0.35
N PRO A 126 7.93 14.47 0.50
CA PRO A 126 7.73 15.89 0.85
C PRO A 126 8.49 16.92 0.00
N LEU A 127 9.19 16.51 -1.06
CA LEU A 127 9.96 17.45 -1.91
C LEU A 127 9.03 18.33 -2.76
N GLU A 128 7.94 17.75 -3.27
CA GLU A 128 6.94 18.45 -4.07
C GLU A 128 5.54 17.90 -3.74
N THR A 129 4.51 18.75 -3.86
CA THR A 129 3.11 18.40 -3.62
C THR A 129 2.33 18.03 -4.88
N THR A 130 2.96 18.13 -6.06
CA THR A 130 2.35 17.80 -7.35
C THR A 130 1.93 16.34 -7.41
N ARG A 131 0.69 16.10 -7.87
CA ARG A 131 0.16 14.75 -8.10
C ARG A 131 0.55 14.30 -9.51
N PHE A 132 1.22 13.16 -9.60
CA PHE A 132 1.65 12.58 -10.87
C PHE A 132 0.58 11.60 -11.37
N SER A 133 0.21 11.72 -12.64
CA SER A 133 -0.71 10.83 -13.33
C SER A 133 -0.32 10.68 -14.81
N ALA A 134 -0.50 9.49 -15.37
CA ALA A 134 -0.45 9.23 -16.80
C ALA A 134 -1.82 9.35 -17.50
N GLU A 135 -2.90 9.55 -16.74
CA GLU A 135 -4.27 9.75 -17.23
C GLU A 135 -4.79 8.65 -18.19
N ILE A 136 -4.25 7.44 -18.08
CA ILE A 136 -4.60 6.31 -18.96
C ILE A 136 -5.99 5.76 -18.63
N TYR A 137 -6.33 5.68 -17.34
CA TYR A 137 -7.64 5.27 -16.88
C TYR A 137 -8.40 6.44 -16.29
N TYR A 138 -9.46 6.84 -17.01
CA TYR A 138 -10.35 7.89 -16.58
C TYR A 138 -11.28 7.37 -15.48
N HIS A 139 -11.12 7.88 -14.27
CA HIS A 139 -12.06 7.64 -13.19
C HIS A 139 -13.05 8.81 -13.14
N THR A 140 -14.25 8.62 -13.71
CA THR A 140 -15.42 9.45 -13.39
C THR A 140 -15.90 9.04 -12.00
N GLU A 141 -15.86 9.96 -11.04
CA GLU A 141 -16.69 9.82 -9.83
C GLU A 141 -18.16 10.03 -10.17
#